data_AF-A0AAR5NXA3-F1
#
_entry.id   AF-A0AAR5NXA3-F1
#
_cell.length_a   1.000
_cell.length_b   1.000
_cell.length_c   1.000
_cell.angle_alpha   90.00
_cell.angle_beta   90.00
_cell.angle_gamma   90.00
#
_symmetry.space_group_name_H-M   'P 1'
#
loop_
_entity.id
_entity.type
_entity.pdbx_description
1 polymer ?
#
loop_
_entity_poly.entity_id
_entity_poly.type
_entity_poly.pdbx_seq_one_letter_code
_entity_poly.pdbx_strand_id
1 'polypeptide(L)' 'MTRGNQRDLARAKNQKKQQEQGRGKKNDGLTVEQRKFRDAEVMREKQKKKEEVKQPSCK' A
#
# COMPACT_ATOMS: atom_id res chain seq x y z
N MET A 1 -31.36 21.67 14.66
CA MET A 1 -31.04 21.16 13.30
C MET A 1 -29.53 21.12 12.96
N THR A 2 -28.63 21.60 13.81
CA THR A 2 -27.18 21.72 13.51
C THR A 2 -26.36 20.43 13.68
N ARG A 3 -26.94 19.36 14.27
CA ARG A 3 -26.24 18.10 14.57
C ARG A 3 -26.46 16.99 13.52
N GLY A 4 -27.53 17.06 12.73
CA GLY A 4 -27.81 16.12 11.65
C GLY A 4 -26.76 16.21 10.55
N ASN A 5 -26.48 17.44 10.09
CA ASN A 5 -25.49 17.72 9.05
C ASN A 5 -24.08 17.20 9.43
N GLN A 6 -23.65 17.38 10.69
CA GLN A 6 -22.36 16.85 11.15
C GLN A 6 -22.32 15.32 11.21
N ARG A 7 -23.45 14.69 11.54
CA ARG A 7 -23.56 13.22 11.60
C ARG A 7 -23.49 12.60 10.20
N ASP A 8 -24.16 13.22 9.24
CA ASP A 8 -24.17 12.76 7.85
C ASP A 8 -22.81 12.96 7.20
N LEU A 9 -22.12 14.08 7.48
CA LEU A 9 -20.73 14.30 7.07
C LEU A 9 -19.77 13.28 7.68
N ALA A 10 -19.91 12.96 8.96
CA ALA A 10 -19.08 11.94 9.62
C ALA A 10 -19.31 10.54 9.02
N ARG A 11 -20.57 10.19 8.70
CA ARG A 11 -20.90 8.93 8.03
C ARG A 11 -20.31 8.86 6.63
N ALA A 12 -20.43 9.93 5.84
CA ALA A 12 -19.85 10.01 4.51
C ALA A 12 -18.32 9.91 4.53
N LYS A 13 -17.65 10.56 5.49
CA LYS A 13 -16.19 10.45 5.70
C LYS A 13 -15.77 9.03 6.08
N ASN A 14 -16.52 8.36 6.95
CA ASN A 14 -16.23 6.98 7.35
C ASN A 14 -16.39 6.00 6.16
N GLN A 15 -17.48 6.13 5.39
CA GLN A 15 -17.70 5.34 4.18
C GLN A 15 -16.58 5.54 3.15
N LYS A 16 -16.14 6.77 2.91
CA LYS A 16 -14.99 7.04 2.03
C LYS A 16 -13.71 6.39 2.54
N LYS A 17 -13.43 6.49 3.85
CA LYS A 17 -12.25 5.87 4.47
C LYS A 17 -12.28 4.34 4.37
N GLN A 18 -13.43 3.70 4.56
CA GLN A 18 -13.58 2.25 4.37
C GLN A 18 -13.38 1.85 2.90
N GLN A 19 -13.92 2.62 1.95
CA GLN A 19 -13.72 2.37 0.53
C GLN A 19 -12.25 2.51 0.12
N GLU A 20 -11.55 3.53 0.62
CA GLU A 20 -10.10 3.70 0.38
C GLU A 20 -9.26 2.58 1.01
N GLN A 21 -9.61 2.13 2.21
CA GLN A 21 -8.99 0.96 2.84
C GLN A 21 -9.23 -0.33 2.04
N GLY A 22 -10.33 -0.44 1.30
CA GLY A 22 -10.62 -1.56 0.40
C GLY A 22 -9.88 -1.46 -0.94
N ARG A 23 -9.74 -0.25 -1.51
CA ARG A 23 -9.13 -0.01 -2.83
C ARG A 23 -7.62 -0.33 -2.91
N GLY A 24 -6.94 -0.40 -1.77
CA GLY A 24 -5.53 -0.81 -1.69
C GLY A 24 -5.30 -2.27 -1.28
N LYS A 25 -6.33 -2.98 -0.83
CA LYS A 25 -6.24 -4.41 -0.55
C LYS A 25 -6.41 -5.16 -1.85
N LYS A 26 -5.32 -5.26 -2.62
CA LYS A 26 -5.19 -6.30 -3.64
C LYS A 26 -5.34 -7.64 -2.94
N ASN A 27 -6.55 -8.19 -2.98
CA ASN A 27 -6.82 -9.59 -2.67
C ASN A 27 -6.33 -10.39 -3.86
N ASP A 28 -5.01 -10.43 -4.06
CA ASP A 28 -4.36 -11.26 -5.10
C ASP A 28 -4.55 -12.78 -4.80
N GLY A 29 -5.44 -13.17 -3.89
CA GLY A 29 -5.61 -14.54 -3.40
C GLY A 29 -4.42 -15.09 -2.61
N LEU A 30 -3.32 -14.34 -2.52
CA LEU A 30 -2.08 -14.78 -1.89
C LEU A 30 -2.21 -14.76 -0.37
N THR A 31 -1.75 -15.85 0.24
CA THR A 31 -1.64 -15.96 1.69
C THR A 31 -0.70 -14.88 2.24
N VAL A 32 -0.83 -14.56 3.52
CA VAL A 32 0.02 -13.54 4.18
C VAL A 32 1.50 -13.85 4.00
N GLU A 33 1.86 -15.13 3.99
CA GLU A 33 3.23 -15.60 3.77
C GLU A 33 3.72 -15.32 2.35
N GLN A 34 2.94 -15.70 1.33
CA GLN A 34 3.29 -15.46 -0.07
C GLN A 34 3.44 -13.96 -0.39
N ARG A 35 2.66 -13.11 0.26
CA ARG A 35 2.82 -11.65 0.18
C ARG A 35 4.16 -11.19 0.75
N LYS A 36 4.55 -11.69 1.94
CA LYS A 36 5.86 -11.38 2.56
C LYS A 36 7.02 -11.85 1.68
N PHE A 37 6.92 -13.02 1.05
CA PHE A 37 7.95 -13.51 0.13
C PHE A 37 8.10 -12.60 -1.10
N ARG A 38 7.00 -12.24 -1.76
CA ARG A 38 7.05 -11.30 -2.90
C ARG A 38 7.62 -9.95 -2.51
N ASP A 39 7.20 -9.39 -1.38
CA ASP A 39 7.70 -8.09 -0.91
C ASP A 39 9.21 -8.16 -0.61
N ALA A 40 9.69 -9.26 -0.03
CA ALA A 40 11.11 -9.49 0.23
C ALA A 40 11.93 -9.64 -1.05
N GLU A 41 11.44 -10.37 -2.06
CA GLU A 41 12.09 -10.51 -3.37
C GLU A 41 12.21 -9.16 -4.09
N VAL A 42 11.12 -8.38 -4.12
CA VAL A 42 11.12 -7.04 -4.70
C VAL A 42 12.12 -6.12 -3.99
N MET A 43 12.28 -6.24 -2.67
CA MET A 43 13.28 -5.47 -1.92
C MET A 43 14.71 -5.88 -2.25
N ARG A 44 14.99 -7.18 -2.39
CA ARG A 44 16.32 -7.69 -2.80
C ARG A 44 16.67 -7.23 -4.20
N GLU A 45 15.74 -7.30 -5.15
CA GLU A 45 15.96 -6.79 -6.51
C GLU A 45 16.21 -5.29 -6.54
N LYS A 46 15.48 -4.52 -5.73
CA LYS A 46 15.71 -3.07 -5.60
C LYS A 46 17.09 -2.76 -5.03
N GLN A 47 17.56 -3.53 -4.05
CA GLN A 47 18.91 -3.37 -3.51
C GLN A 47 19.96 -3.68 -4.57
N LYS A 48 19.85 -4.83 -5.26
CA LYS A 48 20.75 -5.20 -6.37
C LYS A 48 20.77 -4.15 -7.47
N LYS A 49 19.61 -3.66 -7.92
CA LYS A 49 19.54 -2.58 -8.92
C LYS A 49 20.17 -1.28 -8.43
N LYS A 50 20.00 -0.93 -7.14
CA LYS A 50 20.68 0.24 -6.56
C LYS A 50 22.19 0.04 -6.50
N GLU A 51 22.66 -1.16 -6.17
CA GLU A 51 24.07 -1.51 -6.19
C GLU A 51 24.61 -1.49 -7.63
N GLU A 52 23.91 -2.06 -8.61
CA GLU A 52 24.25 -2.04 -10.04
C GLU A 52 24.21 -0.64 -10.66
N VAL A 53 23.46 0.30 -10.09
CA VAL A 53 23.47 1.72 -10.48
C VAL A 53 24.56 2.51 -9.74
N LYS A 54 25.03 2.01 -8.59
CA LYS A 54 26.11 2.61 -7.78
C LYS A 54 27.51 2.10 -8.16
N GLN A 55 27.63 0.85 -8.60
CA GLN A 55 28.86 0.23 -9.11
C GLN A 55 29.37 0.74 -10.48
N PRO A 56 28.54 1.22 -11.44
CA PRO A 56 29.02 1.62 -12.75
C PRO A 56 29.70 3.00 -12.73
N SER A 57 29.83 3.65 -11.55
CA SER A 57 30.61 4.88 -11.37
C SER A 57 32.00 4.65 -10.77
N CYS A 58 32.40 3.41 -10.47
CA CYS A 58 33.78 3.10 -10.08
C CYS A 58 34.40 2.21 -11.16
N LYS A 59 34.90 2.88 -12.20
CA LYS A 59 35.84 2.32 -13.17
C LYS A 59 37.26 2.49 -12.63
#